data_AF-A0AAP0S305-F1
#
_entry.id   AF-A0AAP0S305-F1
#
_cell.length_a   1.000
_cell.length_b   1.000
_cell.length_c   1.000
_cell.angle_alpha   90.00
_cell.angle_beta   90.00
_cell.angle_gamma   90.00
#
_symmetry.space_group_name_H-M   'P 1'
#
loop_
_entity.id
_entity.type
_entity.pdbx_description
1 polymer ?
#
loop_
_entity_poly.entity_id
_entity_poly.type
_entity_poly.pdbx_seq_one_letter_code
_entity_poly.pdbx_strand_id
1 'polypeptide(L)'
;MAMVKVGLVLFLCYASSFFFVGMKANIEEDKDMGKDLIHNMCMRTDFNDLCVSTLESDPRTDLKSNPRGFIHILIDRATVNATDTNNYIADLVKKPTDKWTIQCLNWCYESYGDGFRVLKNASGLIHFKDYLGYSVLNMNIGSFHSDASNCEWCFTEFIPPHKSPLTSRNNYLGNISRIALEIVNLIECNQIEYCQEAIMVQSHGLGRRHVTVTIIMVAEISSRLG
;
A
#
# COMPACT_ATOMS: atom_id res chain seq x y z
N MET A 1 9.33 67.71 -26.08
CA MET A 1 8.58 67.07 -24.98
C MET A 1 7.65 65.92 -25.41
N ALA A 2 7.49 65.61 -26.71
CA ALA A 2 6.68 64.48 -27.17
C ALA A 2 7.46 63.14 -27.22
N MET A 3 8.76 63.17 -27.50
CA MET A 3 9.56 61.94 -27.71
C MET A 3 9.90 61.17 -26.42
N VAL A 4 9.96 61.86 -25.28
CA VAL A 4 10.19 61.23 -23.96
C VAL A 4 8.96 60.43 -23.50
N LYS A 5 7.75 60.86 -23.87
CA LYS A 5 6.50 60.15 -23.52
C LYS A 5 6.30 58.86 -24.32
N VAL A 6 6.73 58.83 -25.58
CA VAL A 6 6.64 57.63 -26.43
C VAL A 6 7.59 56.53 -25.94
N GLY A 7 8.79 56.90 -25.48
CA GLY A 7 9.75 55.95 -24.91
C GLY A 7 9.28 55.28 -23.62
N LEU A 8 8.62 56.02 -22.72
CA LEU A 8 8.12 55.51 -21.45
C LEU A 8 6.94 54.54 -21.65
N VAL A 9 6.06 54.80 -22.62
CA VAL A 9 4.90 53.93 -22.93
C VAL A 9 5.37 52.61 -23.54
N LEU A 10 6.37 52.63 -24.43
CA LEU A 10 6.94 51.40 -25.01
C LEU A 10 7.68 50.54 -23.96
N PHE A 11 8.34 51.17 -22.99
CA PHE A 11 9.04 50.46 -21.91
C PHE A 11 8.06 49.78 -20.93
N LEU A 12 6.93 50.42 -20.63
CA LEU A 12 5.89 49.84 -19.77
C LEU A 12 5.13 48.69 -20.44
N CYS A 13 4.91 48.75 -21.76
CA CYS A 13 4.33 47.63 -22.52
C CYS A 13 5.28 46.42 -22.55
N TYR A 14 6.58 46.63 -22.74
CA TYR A 14 7.56 45.54 -22.75
C TYR A 14 7.66 44.82 -21.39
N ALA A 15 7.61 45.57 -20.28
CA ALA A 15 7.63 45.00 -18.94
C ALA A 15 6.36 44.18 -18.61
N SER A 16 5.20 44.57 -19.15
CA SER A 16 3.95 43.81 -18.99
C SER A 16 3.93 42.48 -19.76
N SER A 17 4.62 42.42 -20.91
CA SER A 17 4.76 41.20 -21.72
C SER A 17 5.73 40.18 -21.10
N PHE A 18 6.73 40.65 -20.34
CA PHE A 18 7.68 39.76 -19.65
C PHE A 18 7.10 39.13 -18.37
N PHE A 19 6.14 39.79 -17.70
CA PHE A 19 5.53 39.25 -16.48
C PHE A 19 4.60 38.05 -16.73
N PHE A 20 3.94 37.98 -17.88
CA PHE A 20 3.04 36.87 -18.23
C PHE A 20 3.77 35.60 -18.69
N VAL A 21 4.99 35.72 -19.23
CA VAL A 21 5.79 34.56 -19.66
C VAL A 21 6.43 33.84 -18.46
N GLY A 22 6.58 34.52 -17.32
CA GLY A 22 7.23 33.97 -16.12
C GLY A 22 6.38 33.03 -15.24
N MET A 23 5.05 32.94 -15.43
CA MET A 23 4.18 32.11 -14.58
C MET A 23 3.77 30.76 -15.20
N LYS A 24 4.23 30.43 -16.42
CA LYS A 24 3.84 29.18 -17.11
C LYS A 24 4.86 28.04 -17.04
N ALA A 25 5.96 28.19 -16.29
CA ALA A 25 7.10 27.25 -16.35
C ALA A 25 7.26 26.29 -15.15
N ASN A 26 6.30 26.18 -14.21
CA ASN A 26 6.47 25.35 -13.00
C ASN A 26 5.43 24.22 -12.82
N ILE A 27 4.66 23.86 -13.85
CA ILE A 27 3.63 22.80 -13.74
C ILE A 27 4.05 21.49 -14.43
N GLU A 28 5.04 21.54 -15.33
CA GLU A 28 5.41 20.38 -16.15
C GLU A 28 6.51 19.52 -15.49
N GLU A 29 7.39 20.11 -14.67
CA GLU A 29 8.49 19.42 -13.99
C GLU A 29 8.02 18.53 -12.82
N ASP A 30 6.99 18.95 -12.07
CA ASP A 30 6.46 18.19 -10.92
C ASP A 30 5.69 16.93 -11.36
N LYS A 31 4.98 17.01 -12.50
CA LYS A 31 4.21 15.90 -13.05
C LYS A 31 5.11 14.78 -13.59
N ASP A 32 6.27 15.15 -14.14
CA ASP A 32 7.26 14.22 -14.67
C ASP A 32 7.97 13.48 -13.52
N MET A 33 8.40 14.23 -12.50
CA MET A 33 9.06 13.69 -11.30
C MET A 33 8.20 12.66 -10.54
N GLY A 34 6.90 12.95 -10.36
CA GLY A 34 5.98 12.02 -9.70
C GLY A 34 5.78 10.71 -10.47
N LYS A 35 5.76 10.77 -11.81
CA LYS A 35 5.67 9.58 -12.67
C LYS A 35 6.92 8.73 -12.60
N ASP A 36 8.09 9.37 -12.65
CA ASP A 36 9.37 8.69 -12.51
C ASP A 36 9.47 7.99 -11.15
N LEU A 37 9.03 8.64 -10.07
CA LEU A 37 9.01 8.03 -8.74
C LEU A 37 8.06 6.84 -8.65
N ILE A 38 6.85 6.95 -9.19
CA ILE A 38 5.87 5.84 -9.25
C ILE A 38 6.48 4.66 -9.98
N HIS A 39 7.02 4.88 -11.17
CA HIS A 39 7.59 3.82 -12.00
C HIS A 39 8.78 3.14 -11.31
N ASN A 40 9.70 3.92 -10.75
CA ASN A 40 10.87 3.40 -10.04
C ASN A 40 10.50 2.55 -8.82
N MET A 41 9.44 2.92 -8.10
CA MET A 41 8.97 2.15 -6.95
C MET A 41 8.20 0.89 -7.39
N CYS A 42 7.24 1.03 -8.30
CA CYS A 42 6.38 -0.07 -8.73
C CYS A 42 7.12 -1.16 -9.52
N MET A 43 8.17 -0.84 -10.27
CA MET A 43 9.00 -1.84 -10.95
C MET A 43 9.65 -2.84 -10.01
N ARG A 44 9.76 -2.51 -8.73
CA ARG A 44 10.34 -3.39 -7.72
C ARG A 44 9.30 -4.28 -7.06
N THR A 45 8.01 -4.00 -7.22
CA THR A 45 6.90 -4.74 -6.60
C THR A 45 6.50 -5.96 -7.43
N ASP A 46 5.92 -6.98 -6.80
CA ASP A 46 5.47 -8.21 -7.48
C ASP A 46 4.36 -7.95 -8.50
N PHE A 47 3.59 -6.87 -8.31
CA PHE A 47 2.44 -6.49 -9.14
C PHE A 47 2.63 -5.11 -9.76
N ASN A 48 3.72 -4.92 -10.50
CA ASN A 48 4.12 -3.65 -11.12
C ASN A 48 2.96 -2.92 -11.84
N ASP A 49 2.31 -3.57 -12.81
CA ASP A 49 1.25 -2.92 -13.61
C ASP A 49 0.06 -2.47 -12.74
N LEU A 50 -0.30 -3.26 -11.73
CA LEU A 50 -1.35 -2.92 -10.79
C LEU A 50 -0.93 -1.76 -9.87
N CYS A 51 0.33 -1.75 -9.42
CA CYS A 51 0.90 -0.66 -8.65
C CYS A 51 0.86 0.66 -9.44
N VAL A 52 1.39 0.66 -10.68
CA VAL A 52 1.42 1.86 -11.54
C VAL A 52 0.01 2.36 -11.82
N SER A 53 -0.88 1.49 -12.31
CA SER A 53 -2.24 1.90 -12.66
C SER A 53 -3.04 2.41 -11.45
N THR A 54 -2.83 1.82 -10.26
CA THR A 54 -3.49 2.28 -9.03
C THR A 54 -2.99 3.67 -8.61
N LEU A 55 -1.68 3.90 -8.62
CA LEU A 55 -1.09 5.18 -8.21
C LEU A 55 -1.35 6.29 -9.24
N GLU A 56 -1.24 5.99 -10.54
CA GLU A 56 -1.50 6.97 -11.59
C GLU A 56 -2.96 7.40 -11.66
N SER A 57 -3.91 6.50 -11.39
CA SER A 57 -5.35 6.80 -11.41
C SER A 57 -5.84 7.63 -10.20
N ASP A 58 -5.05 7.76 -9.13
CA ASP A 58 -5.44 8.59 -7.99
C ASP A 58 -5.38 10.09 -8.35
N PRO A 59 -6.41 10.90 -8.10
CA PRO A 59 -6.39 12.31 -8.47
C PRO A 59 -5.51 13.19 -7.58
N ARG A 60 -5.07 12.71 -6.41
CA ARG A 60 -4.32 13.49 -5.41
C ARG A 60 -2.84 13.54 -5.77
N THR A 61 -2.43 14.61 -6.45
CA THR A 61 -1.04 14.79 -6.93
C THR A 61 -0.04 14.96 -5.78
N ASP A 62 -0.46 15.56 -4.67
CA ASP A 62 0.37 15.78 -3.48
C ASP A 62 0.86 14.46 -2.86
N LEU A 63 0.03 13.41 -2.91
CA LEU A 63 0.40 12.07 -2.43
C LEU A 63 1.35 11.32 -3.38
N LYS A 64 1.54 11.81 -4.62
CA LYS A 64 2.41 11.14 -5.59
C LYS A 64 3.87 11.60 -5.52
N SER A 65 4.14 12.62 -4.72
CA SER A 65 5.47 13.22 -4.55
C SER A 65 6.42 12.38 -3.69
N ASN A 66 5.91 11.40 -2.94
CA ASN A 66 6.73 10.57 -2.05
C ASN A 66 6.13 9.17 -1.84
N PRO A 67 6.96 8.16 -1.52
CA PRO A 67 6.48 6.78 -1.37
C PRO A 67 5.50 6.53 -0.22
N ARG A 68 5.46 7.38 0.81
CA ARG A 68 4.46 7.25 1.90
C ARG A 68 3.07 7.66 1.43
N GLY A 69 2.98 8.64 0.54
CA GLY A 69 1.73 8.96 -0.14
C GLY A 69 1.24 7.80 -1.02
N PHE A 70 2.13 6.99 -1.60
CA PHE A 70 1.74 5.76 -2.30
C PHE A 70 1.07 4.75 -1.37
N ILE A 71 1.63 4.51 -0.17
CA ILE A 71 1.02 3.65 0.85
C ILE A 71 -0.37 4.14 1.22
N HIS A 72 -0.54 5.46 1.37
CA HIS A 72 -1.84 6.08 1.66
C HIS A 72 -2.86 5.78 0.55
N ILE A 73 -2.49 6.02 -0.71
CA ILE A 73 -3.34 5.71 -1.87
C ILE A 73 -3.75 4.24 -1.89
N LEU A 74 -2.80 3.32 -1.64
CA LEU A 74 -3.06 1.88 -1.66
C LEU A 74 -3.98 1.44 -0.52
N ILE A 75 -3.80 1.95 0.70
CA ILE A 75 -4.68 1.68 1.84
C ILE A 75 -6.09 2.22 1.60
N ASP A 76 -6.22 3.42 1.04
CA ASP A 76 -7.53 3.97 0.68
C ASP A 76 -8.22 3.12 -0.39
N ARG A 77 -7.45 2.70 -1.40
CA ARG A 77 -7.96 1.84 -2.46
C ARG A 77 -8.42 0.48 -1.93
N ALA A 78 -7.64 -0.12 -1.04
CA ALA A 78 -8.01 -1.35 -0.34
C ALA A 78 -9.28 -1.16 0.48
N THR A 79 -9.39 -0.05 1.23
CA THR A 79 -10.55 0.25 2.09
C THR A 79 -11.84 0.38 1.26
N VAL A 80 -11.80 1.11 0.14
CA VAL A 80 -12.95 1.26 -0.76
C VAL A 80 -13.37 -0.08 -1.36
N ASN A 81 -12.42 -0.86 -1.87
CA ASN A 81 -12.74 -2.15 -2.50
C ASN A 81 -13.16 -3.22 -1.48
N ALA A 82 -12.64 -3.17 -0.25
CA ALA A 82 -13.10 -4.02 0.84
C ALA A 82 -14.54 -3.68 1.22
N THR A 83 -14.91 -2.40 1.23
CA THR A 83 -16.29 -1.93 1.47
C THR A 83 -17.23 -2.44 0.39
N ASP A 84 -16.87 -2.27 -0.88
CA ASP A 84 -17.65 -2.79 -2.00
C ASP A 84 -17.78 -4.32 -1.95
N THR A 85 -16.70 -5.03 -1.61
CA THR A 85 -16.69 -6.49 -1.48
C THR A 85 -17.57 -6.96 -0.33
N ASN A 86 -17.53 -6.28 0.81
CA ASN A 86 -18.38 -6.59 1.96
C ASN A 86 -19.88 -6.41 1.63
N ASN A 87 -20.23 -5.33 0.93
CA ASN A 87 -21.60 -5.12 0.42
C ASN A 87 -22.01 -6.20 -0.59
N TYR A 88 -21.11 -6.57 -1.51
CA TYR A 88 -21.35 -7.64 -2.48
C TYR A 88 -21.60 -8.99 -1.79
N ILE A 89 -20.84 -9.30 -0.73
CA ILE A 89 -21.04 -10.49 0.10
C ILE A 89 -22.42 -10.45 0.76
N ALA A 90 -22.81 -9.32 1.36
CA ALA A 90 -24.12 -9.16 1.98
C ALA A 90 -25.28 -9.45 1.02
N ASP A 91 -25.12 -9.12 -0.27
CA ASP A 91 -26.09 -9.42 -1.30
C ASP A 91 -26.04 -10.87 -1.78
N LEU A 92 -24.87 -11.50 -1.80
CA LEU A 92 -24.74 -12.93 -2.10
C LEU A 92 -25.40 -13.81 -1.04
N VAL A 93 -25.26 -13.48 0.24
CA VAL A 93 -25.87 -14.25 1.36
C VAL A 93 -27.41 -14.29 1.27
N LYS A 94 -28.03 -13.28 0.65
CA LYS A 94 -29.49 -13.22 0.44
C LYS A 94 -29.97 -14.13 -0.69
N LYS A 95 -29.08 -14.58 -1.58
CA LYS A 95 -29.43 -15.39 -2.75
C LYS A 95 -29.50 -16.88 -2.36
N PRO A 96 -30.41 -17.67 -2.96
CA PRO A 96 -30.41 -19.11 -2.76
C PRO A 96 -29.08 -19.73 -3.22
N THR A 97 -28.38 -20.38 -2.30
CA THR A 97 -27.12 -21.09 -2.55
C THR A 97 -26.95 -22.21 -1.52
N ASP A 98 -25.90 -23.02 -1.63
CA ASP A 98 -25.65 -24.11 -0.70
C ASP A 98 -25.14 -23.60 0.67
N LYS A 99 -25.34 -24.41 1.72
CA LYS A 99 -24.98 -24.05 3.09
C LYS A 99 -23.49 -23.74 3.28
N TRP A 100 -22.62 -24.42 2.53
CA TRP A 100 -21.18 -24.22 2.63
C TRP A 100 -20.78 -22.85 2.08
N THR A 101 -21.32 -22.51 0.92
CA THR A 101 -21.14 -21.18 0.32
C THR A 101 -21.64 -20.09 1.27
N ILE A 102 -22.79 -20.26 1.93
CA ILE A 102 -23.27 -19.31 2.95
C ILE A 102 -22.28 -19.19 4.12
N GLN A 103 -21.72 -20.31 4.59
CA GLN A 103 -20.74 -20.32 5.68
C GLN A 103 -19.48 -19.53 5.30
N CYS A 104 -18.90 -19.80 4.13
CA CYS A 104 -17.73 -19.06 3.65
C CYS A 104 -18.02 -17.58 3.42
N LEU A 105 -19.19 -17.24 2.86
CA LEU A 105 -19.59 -15.85 2.68
C LEU A 105 -19.71 -15.11 4.02
N ASN A 106 -20.31 -15.72 5.04
CA ASN A 106 -20.40 -15.10 6.37
C ASN A 106 -19.01 -14.93 7.00
N TRP A 107 -18.13 -15.92 6.89
CA TRP A 107 -16.76 -15.78 7.39
C TRP A 107 -16.00 -14.66 6.68
N CYS A 108 -16.09 -14.59 5.35
CA CYS A 108 -15.53 -13.49 4.57
C CYS A 108 -16.11 -12.14 4.99
N TYR A 109 -17.41 -12.05 5.23
CA TYR A 109 -18.09 -10.82 5.66
C TYR A 109 -17.50 -10.29 6.97
N GLU A 110 -17.32 -11.16 7.96
CA GLU A 110 -16.72 -10.83 9.25
C GLU A 110 -15.25 -10.43 9.10
N SER A 111 -14.45 -11.22 8.36
CA SER A 111 -13.03 -10.93 8.13
C SER A 111 -12.82 -9.58 7.43
N TYR A 112 -13.60 -9.25 6.40
CA TYR A 112 -13.53 -7.93 5.76
C TYR A 112 -14.01 -6.80 6.70
N GLY A 113 -14.94 -7.09 7.61
CA GLY A 113 -15.38 -6.19 8.67
C GLY A 113 -14.23 -5.81 9.62
N ASP A 114 -13.50 -6.81 10.11
CA ASP A 114 -12.27 -6.62 10.90
C ASP A 114 -11.16 -5.95 10.08
N GLY A 115 -11.09 -6.25 8.79
CA GLY A 115 -10.23 -5.63 7.79
C GLY A 115 -10.29 -4.10 7.80
N PHE A 116 -11.49 -3.51 7.95
CA PHE A 116 -11.63 -2.06 8.06
C PHE A 116 -10.91 -1.47 9.28
N ARG A 117 -10.95 -2.17 10.41
CA ARG A 117 -10.29 -1.72 11.64
C ARG A 117 -8.77 -1.68 11.44
N VAL A 118 -8.20 -2.73 10.86
CA VAL A 118 -6.75 -2.80 10.65
C VAL A 118 -6.28 -1.82 9.56
N LEU A 119 -7.04 -1.64 8.46
CA LEU A 119 -6.71 -0.63 7.44
C LEU A 119 -6.79 0.80 7.97
N LYS A 120 -7.77 1.09 8.83
CA LYS A 120 -7.87 2.40 9.51
C LYS A 120 -6.69 2.64 10.44
N ASN A 121 -6.28 1.62 11.20
CA ASN A 121 -5.09 1.70 12.04
C ASN A 121 -3.82 1.93 11.20
N ALA A 122 -3.66 1.20 10.10
CA ALA A 122 -2.56 1.38 9.16
C ALA A 122 -2.50 2.81 8.62
N SER A 123 -3.64 3.38 8.19
CA SER A 123 -3.73 4.78 7.73
C SER A 123 -3.23 5.78 8.79
N GLY A 124 -3.60 5.57 10.06
CA GLY A 124 -3.13 6.37 11.18
C GLY A 124 -1.61 6.29 11.43
N LEU A 125 -0.92 5.29 10.89
CA LEU A 125 0.50 5.03 11.16
C LEU A 125 1.44 5.52 10.04
N ILE A 126 0.90 5.92 8.89
CA ILE A 126 1.68 6.28 7.68
C ILE A 126 2.68 7.43 7.92
N HIS A 127 2.54 8.23 8.98
CA HIS A 127 3.45 9.33 9.26
C HIS A 127 4.63 8.95 10.17
N PHE A 128 4.56 7.83 10.91
CA PHE A 128 5.63 7.37 11.78
C PHE A 128 6.76 6.73 10.97
N LYS A 129 8.00 7.13 11.28
CA LYS A 129 9.22 6.72 10.55
C LYS A 129 10.21 5.95 11.41
N ASP A 130 9.81 5.59 12.62
CA ASP A 130 10.57 4.74 13.51
C ASP A 130 10.26 3.26 13.23
N TYR A 131 11.11 2.40 13.78
CA TYR A 131 10.98 0.94 13.67
C TYR A 131 9.59 0.45 14.10
N LEU A 132 9.07 0.98 15.22
CA LEU A 132 7.76 0.59 15.72
C LEU A 132 6.64 0.98 14.75
N GLY A 133 6.68 2.19 14.18
CA GLY A 133 5.73 2.64 13.17
C GLY A 133 5.68 1.71 11.95
N TYR A 134 6.84 1.33 11.40
CA TYR A 134 6.91 0.40 10.28
C TYR A 134 6.42 -1.00 10.64
N SER A 135 6.83 -1.53 11.80
CA SER A 135 6.41 -2.85 12.27
C SER A 135 4.90 -2.95 12.42
N VAL A 136 4.26 -1.96 13.06
CA VAL A 136 2.81 -1.96 13.25
C VAL A 136 2.07 -1.70 11.93
N LEU A 137 2.62 -0.86 11.03
CA LEU A 137 2.06 -0.65 9.70
C LEU A 137 2.06 -1.95 8.87
N ASN A 138 3.20 -2.64 8.80
CA ASN A 138 3.33 -3.95 8.15
C ASN A 138 2.37 -4.98 8.75
N MET A 139 2.27 -5.05 10.08
CA MET A 139 1.37 -5.98 10.76
C MET A 139 -0.10 -5.75 10.38
N ASN A 140 -0.57 -4.49 10.35
CA ASN A 140 -1.97 -4.20 10.02
C ASN A 140 -2.30 -4.49 8.54
N ILE A 141 -1.42 -4.10 7.62
CA ILE A 141 -1.60 -4.41 6.18
C ILE A 141 -1.50 -5.91 5.95
N GLY A 142 -0.56 -6.59 6.63
CA GLY A 142 -0.37 -8.04 6.56
C GLY A 142 -1.57 -8.82 7.07
N SER A 143 -2.18 -8.38 8.18
CA SER A 143 -3.44 -8.96 8.69
C SER A 143 -4.53 -8.90 7.63
N PHE A 144 -4.74 -7.73 7.00
CA PHE A 144 -5.75 -7.57 5.96
C PHE A 144 -5.46 -8.41 4.71
N HIS A 145 -4.20 -8.53 4.31
CA HIS A 145 -3.78 -9.43 3.22
C HIS A 145 -4.14 -10.90 3.53
N SER A 146 -3.88 -11.34 4.77
CA SER A 146 -4.27 -12.67 5.23
C SER A 146 -5.78 -12.87 5.23
N ASP A 147 -6.57 -11.88 5.64
CA ASP A 147 -8.03 -11.94 5.63
C ASP A 147 -8.60 -12.18 4.22
N ALA A 148 -8.08 -11.47 3.21
CA ALA A 148 -8.46 -11.66 1.82
C ALA A 148 -8.09 -13.06 1.29
N SER A 149 -6.90 -13.56 1.66
CA SER A 149 -6.42 -14.88 1.26
C SER A 149 -7.21 -16.01 1.93
N ASN A 150 -7.50 -15.89 3.21
CA ASN A 150 -8.26 -16.85 3.99
C ASN A 150 -9.71 -16.93 3.52
N CYS A 151 -10.30 -15.80 3.14
CA CYS A 151 -11.62 -15.77 2.53
C CYS A 151 -11.67 -16.63 1.25
N GLU A 152 -10.67 -16.54 0.38
CA GLU A 152 -10.61 -17.39 -0.82
C GLU A 152 -10.35 -18.85 -0.50
N TRP A 153 -9.50 -19.09 0.51
CA TRP A 153 -9.16 -20.43 0.95
C TRP A 153 -10.38 -21.23 1.44
N CYS A 154 -11.34 -20.60 2.12
CA CYS A 154 -12.59 -21.27 2.54
C CYS A 154 -13.33 -21.99 1.39
N PHE A 155 -13.30 -21.42 0.18
CA PHE A 155 -13.94 -22.02 -0.98
C PHE A 155 -13.05 -23.08 -1.64
N THR A 156 -11.72 -22.88 -1.60
CA THR A 156 -10.77 -23.63 -2.41
C THR A 156 -10.06 -24.76 -1.66
N GLU A 157 -10.18 -24.83 -0.34
CA GLU A 157 -9.58 -25.89 0.49
C GLU A 157 -10.21 -27.28 0.27
N PHE A 158 -11.40 -27.33 -0.34
CA PHE A 158 -12.13 -28.58 -0.60
C PHE A 158 -11.61 -29.34 -1.81
N ILE A 159 -11.91 -30.63 -1.85
CA ILE A 159 -11.62 -31.51 -2.98
C ILE A 159 -12.94 -32.17 -3.45
N PRO A 160 -13.46 -31.82 -4.65
CA PRO A 160 -12.95 -30.79 -5.56
C PRO A 160 -13.17 -29.37 -5.00
N PRO A 161 -12.35 -28.38 -5.41
CA PRO A 161 -12.48 -27.01 -4.93
C PRO A 161 -13.84 -26.43 -5.34
N HIS A 162 -14.48 -25.73 -4.40
CA HIS A 162 -15.71 -25.01 -4.71
C HIS A 162 -15.35 -23.71 -5.44
N LYS A 163 -16.17 -23.36 -6.42
CA LYS A 163 -15.98 -22.11 -7.16
C LYS A 163 -16.32 -20.93 -6.24
N SER A 164 -15.31 -20.15 -5.86
CA SER A 164 -15.51 -18.91 -5.10
C SER A 164 -16.21 -17.86 -5.97
N PRO A 165 -17.29 -17.23 -5.48
CA PRO A 165 -17.88 -16.06 -6.12
C PRO A 165 -17.07 -14.77 -5.85
N LEU A 166 -15.97 -14.86 -5.11
CA LEU A 166 -15.15 -13.75 -4.63
C LEU A 166 -13.72 -13.75 -5.19
N THR A 167 -13.28 -14.77 -5.94
CA THR A 167 -11.88 -14.93 -6.38
C THR A 167 -11.24 -13.64 -6.91
N SER A 168 -11.88 -12.97 -7.86
CA SER A 168 -11.33 -11.73 -8.44
C SER A 168 -11.22 -10.59 -7.43
N ARG A 169 -12.17 -10.49 -6.49
CA ARG A 169 -12.18 -9.46 -5.44
C ARG A 169 -11.11 -9.73 -4.39
N ASN A 170 -11.02 -10.99 -3.93
CA ASN A 170 -10.02 -11.46 -2.99
C ASN A 170 -8.61 -11.28 -3.55
N ASN A 171 -8.37 -11.67 -4.81
CA ASN A 171 -7.08 -11.51 -5.46
C ASN A 171 -6.70 -10.04 -5.61
N TYR A 172 -7.63 -9.17 -6.02
CA TYR A 172 -7.34 -7.74 -6.13
C TYR A 172 -6.93 -7.14 -4.77
N LEU A 173 -7.70 -7.43 -3.71
CA LEU A 173 -7.42 -6.93 -2.37
C LEU A 173 -6.11 -7.48 -1.80
N GLY A 174 -5.83 -8.77 -2.00
CA GLY A 174 -4.55 -9.39 -1.65
C GLY A 174 -3.37 -8.75 -2.38
N ASN A 175 -3.50 -8.53 -3.69
CA ASN A 175 -2.43 -7.93 -4.50
C ASN A 175 -2.17 -6.46 -4.14
N ILE A 176 -3.21 -5.65 -3.92
CA ILE A 176 -3.05 -4.26 -3.44
C ILE A 176 -2.36 -4.22 -2.07
N SER A 177 -2.74 -5.13 -1.17
CA SER A 177 -2.13 -5.22 0.16
C SER A 177 -0.67 -5.66 0.08
N ARG A 178 -0.36 -6.61 -0.81
CA ARG A 178 1.01 -7.04 -1.09
C ARG A 178 1.87 -5.88 -1.61
N ILE A 179 1.39 -5.12 -2.59
CA ILE A 179 2.09 -3.92 -3.09
C ILE A 179 2.36 -2.95 -1.93
N ALA A 180 1.37 -2.70 -1.07
CA ALA A 180 1.54 -1.80 0.05
C ALA A 180 2.62 -2.28 1.04
N LEU A 181 2.65 -3.57 1.38
CA LEU A 181 3.70 -4.18 2.21
C LEU A 181 5.08 -4.03 1.59
N GLU A 182 5.20 -4.33 0.29
CA GLU A 182 6.47 -4.21 -0.42
C GLU A 182 6.97 -2.77 -0.42
N ILE A 183 6.10 -1.78 -0.69
CA ILE A 183 6.49 -0.37 -0.62
C ILE A 183 6.91 0.02 0.81
N VAL A 184 6.23 -0.47 1.85
CA VAL A 184 6.66 -0.25 3.24
C VAL A 184 8.09 -0.78 3.45
N ASN A 185 8.37 -2.02 3.05
CA ASN A 185 9.68 -2.64 3.19
C ASN A 185 10.76 -1.94 2.33
N LEU A 186 10.39 -1.49 1.14
CA LEU A 186 11.27 -0.75 0.23
C LEU A 186 11.70 0.59 0.85
N ILE A 187 10.81 1.26 1.58
CA ILE A 187 11.11 2.51 2.29
C ILE A 187 11.92 2.24 3.57
N GLU A 188 11.61 1.17 4.30
CA GLU A 188 12.24 0.85 5.58
C GLU A 188 13.66 0.29 5.41
N CYS A 189 13.83 -0.73 4.57
CA CYS A 189 15.08 -1.49 4.43
C CYS A 189 15.52 -1.74 2.98
N ASN A 190 14.85 -1.13 2.00
CA ASN A 190 15.20 -1.24 0.58
C ASN A 190 15.12 -2.68 0.02
N GLN A 191 14.22 -3.49 0.56
CA GLN A 191 13.90 -4.86 0.13
C GLN A 191 12.38 -5.02 -0.03
N ILE A 192 11.92 -6.00 -0.81
CA ILE A 192 10.48 -6.30 -0.94
C ILE A 192 9.99 -7.27 0.14
N GLU A 193 10.89 -8.13 0.60
CA GLU A 193 10.64 -9.03 1.72
C GLU A 193 10.54 -8.26 3.04
N TYR A 194 9.85 -8.84 4.01
CA TYR A 194 9.68 -8.24 5.33
C TYR A 194 11.03 -7.90 5.95
N CYS A 195 11.17 -6.68 6.48
CA CYS A 195 12.36 -6.19 7.15
C CYS A 195 12.55 -6.88 8.51
N GLN A 196 12.83 -8.18 8.52
CA GLN A 196 13.29 -8.90 9.72
C GLN A 196 14.78 -8.60 9.89
N GLU A 197 15.20 -8.23 11.10
CA GLU A 197 16.58 -7.80 11.37
C GLU A 197 17.61 -8.71 10.71
N ALA A 198 18.57 -8.10 10.02
CA ALA A 198 19.80 -8.73 9.54
C ALA A 198 20.72 -9.18 10.69
N ILE A 199 20.23 -9.97 11.66
CA ILE A 199 21.05 -10.58 12.71
C ILE A 199 21.87 -11.76 12.16
N MET A 200 21.63 -12.23 10.93
CA MET A 200 22.29 -13.42 10.38
C MET A 200 23.47 -13.18 9.41
N VAL A 201 23.94 -11.94 9.19
CA VAL A 201 25.01 -11.68 8.19
C VAL A 201 26.29 -11.02 8.76
N GLN A 202 26.41 -10.83 10.08
CA GLN A 202 27.66 -10.33 10.70
C GLN A 202 28.30 -11.26 11.73
N SER A 203 28.06 -12.58 11.67
CA SER A 203 28.73 -13.56 12.51
C SER A 203 30.08 -14.07 11.95
N HIS A 204 30.58 -13.53 10.84
CA HIS A 204 31.93 -13.84 10.35
C HIS A 204 33.06 -13.00 10.98
N GLY A 205 32.76 -12.18 12.00
CA GLY A 205 33.78 -11.49 12.77
C GLY A 205 33.33 -11.25 14.20
N LEU A 206 34.07 -11.83 15.15
CA LEU A 206 34.04 -11.60 16.61
C LEU A 206 33.24 -12.63 17.43
N GLY A 207 34.00 -13.59 17.97
CA GLY A 207 33.99 -13.85 19.41
C GLY A 207 32.79 -14.60 20.00
N ARG A 208 32.95 -15.92 20.15
CA ARG A 208 32.15 -16.79 21.03
C ARG A 208 31.82 -16.12 22.37
N ARG A 209 30.52 -15.82 22.62
CA ARG A 209 29.85 -15.93 23.95
C ARG A 209 28.36 -15.53 23.97
N HIS A 210 27.79 -14.96 22.91
CA HIS A 210 26.39 -14.47 22.96
C HIS A 210 25.29 -15.38 22.38
N VAL A 211 25.64 -16.52 21.78
CA VAL A 211 24.68 -17.36 21.03
C VAL A 211 23.76 -18.21 21.94
N THR A 212 24.06 -18.34 23.23
CA THR A 212 23.33 -19.28 24.10
C THR A 212 22.03 -18.72 24.66
N VAL A 213 21.83 -17.39 24.71
CA VAL A 213 20.68 -16.79 25.41
C VAL A 213 19.43 -16.70 24.51
N THR A 214 19.60 -16.45 23.22
CA THR A 214 18.46 -16.26 22.30
C THR A 214 17.76 -17.57 21.91
N ILE A 215 18.49 -18.70 21.87
CA ILE A 215 17.92 -20.01 21.54
C ILE A 215 16.93 -20.48 22.63
N ILE A 216 17.16 -20.10 23.89
CA ILE A 216 16.29 -20.50 25.01
C ILE A 216 14.92 -19.83 24.91
N MET A 217 14.86 -18.56 24.50
CA MET A 217 13.59 -17.81 24.43
C MET A 217 12.67 -18.33 23.31
N VAL A 218 13.23 -18.83 22.20
CA VAL A 218 12.43 -19.41 21.10
C VAL A 218 11.92 -20.82 21.47
N ALA A 219 12.68 -21.59 22.25
CA ALA A 219 12.27 -22.91 22.73
C ALA A 219 11.18 -22.85 23.82
N GLU A 220 11.17 -21.81 24.67
CA GLU A 220 10.14 -21.64 25.71
C GLU A 220 8.78 -21.17 25.17
N ILE A 221 8.75 -20.52 24.00
CA ILE A 221 7.48 -20.14 23.34
C ILE A 221 6.87 -21.36 22.63
N SER A 222 7.70 -22.21 22.00
CA SER A 222 7.24 -23.41 21.29
C SER A 222 6.73 -24.52 22.23
N SER A 223 7.20 -24.56 23.49
CA SER A 223 6.76 -25.55 24.49
C SER A 223 5.53 -25.14 25.30
N ARG A 224 4.98 -23.94 25.09
CA ARG A 224 3.73 -23.47 25.72
C ARG A 224 2.52 -23.47 24.79
N LEU A 225 2.68 -23.89 23.54
CA LEU A 225 1.61 -24.01 22.53
C LEU A 225 1.45 -25.44 21.99
N GLY A 226 1.95 -26.44 22.71
CA GLY A 226 1.71 -27.87 22.48
C GLY A 226 1.17 -28.54 23.73
#